data_AF-A0A529XC61-F1
#
_entry.id   AF-A0A529XC61-F1
#
_cell.length_a   1.000
_cell.length_b   1.000
_cell.length_c   1.000
_cell.angle_alpha   90.00
_cell.angle_beta   90.00
_cell.angle_gamma   90.00
#
_symmetry.space_group_name_H-M   'P 1'
#
loop_
_entity.id
_entity.type
_entity.pdbx_description
1 polymer ?
#
loop_
_entity_poly.entity_id
_entity_poly.type
_entity_poly.pdbx_seq_one_letter_code
_entity_poly.pdbx_strand_id
1 'polypeptide(L)'
;IQTGPESAGSEPGPACYGRGGKRPAITDADLVLGKLDPDNFAGGAIKLDTSASEQAILDDVGERLSLNALSTAFGICEVVDENMANAARVHAVENGKNISDNLMIAFGGAAPLHAARLCEKLGIDQCIVPRGAGVGSAIGFLKAPFGYEALA
;
A
#
# COMPACT_ATOMS: atom_id res chain seq x y z
N ILE A 1 15.21 3.88 6.78
CA ILE A 1 14.39 4.07 5.55
C ILE A 1 13.20 4.94 5.96
N GLN A 2 12.87 5.97 5.18
CA GLN A 2 11.70 6.83 5.42
C GLN A 2 10.84 6.80 4.16
N THR A 3 9.52 6.63 4.34
CA THR A 3 8.54 6.54 3.24
C THR A 3 7.51 7.66 3.39
N GLY A 4 7.33 8.49 2.35
CA GLY A 4 6.44 9.65 2.40
C GLY A 4 7.01 10.85 3.18
N PRO A 5 6.25 11.96 3.31
CA PRO A 5 4.83 12.11 2.95
C PRO A 5 4.58 12.36 1.46
N GLU A 6 5.63 12.65 0.69
CA GLU A 6 5.52 12.86 -0.76
C GLU A 6 5.06 11.58 -1.47
N SER A 7 4.13 11.73 -2.42
CA SER A 7 3.61 10.63 -3.25
C SER A 7 4.15 10.74 -4.67
N ALA A 8 4.47 9.60 -5.27
CA ALA A 8 4.81 9.53 -6.70
C ALA A 8 3.59 9.78 -7.61
N GLY A 9 2.37 9.72 -7.06
CA GLY A 9 1.13 9.81 -7.81
C GLY A 9 1.01 8.69 -8.85
N SER A 10 0.22 8.93 -9.91
CA SER A 10 0.12 8.06 -11.08
C SER A 10 0.94 8.57 -12.27
N GLU A 11 1.35 9.84 -12.24
CA GLU A 11 2.14 10.52 -13.26
C GLU A 11 3.15 11.47 -12.58
N PRO A 12 4.47 11.23 -12.72
CA PRO A 12 5.09 10.14 -13.48
C PRO A 12 4.85 8.76 -12.83
N GLY A 13 4.45 8.70 -11.55
CA GLY A 13 4.19 7.45 -10.85
C GLY A 13 5.47 6.72 -10.42
N PRO A 14 5.31 5.49 -9.89
CA PRO A 14 6.41 4.59 -9.54
C PRO A 14 7.35 4.32 -10.72
N ALA A 15 8.59 3.92 -10.44
CA ALA A 15 9.56 3.62 -11.49
C ALA A 15 9.07 2.49 -12.41
N CYS A 16 8.40 1.48 -11.86
CA CYS A 16 7.83 0.36 -12.60
C CYS A 16 6.78 0.77 -13.65
N TYR A 17 6.22 1.98 -13.61
CA TYR A 17 5.25 2.41 -14.62
C TYR A 17 5.91 2.80 -15.95
N GLY A 18 7.24 2.95 -15.99
CA GLY A 18 7.97 3.29 -17.23
C GLY A 18 7.67 4.69 -17.76
N ARG A 19 7.12 5.59 -16.94
CA ARG A 19 6.69 6.95 -17.30
C ARG A 19 7.69 8.04 -16.90
N GLY A 20 8.93 7.65 -16.61
CA GLY A 20 10.00 8.57 -16.22
C GLY A 20 10.13 8.82 -14.71
N GLY A 21 9.38 8.09 -13.88
CA GLY A 21 9.61 8.03 -12.43
C GLY A 21 10.99 7.44 -12.13
N LYS A 22 11.77 8.08 -11.26
CA LYS A 22 13.14 7.65 -10.92
C LYS A 22 13.37 7.31 -9.45
N ARG A 23 12.53 7.82 -8.56
CA ARG A 23 12.57 7.47 -7.13
C ARG A 23 11.64 6.28 -6.89
N PRO A 24 12.05 5.29 -6.09
CA PRO A 24 11.20 4.14 -5.81
C PRO A 24 9.97 4.56 -4.99
N ALA A 25 8.82 4.01 -5.32
CA ALA A 25 7.59 4.07 -4.54
C ALA A 25 7.32 2.72 -3.86
N ILE A 26 6.28 2.67 -3.02
CA ILE A 26 5.86 1.40 -2.37
C ILE A 26 5.51 0.33 -3.41
N THR A 27 4.86 0.72 -4.52
CA THR A 27 4.56 -0.18 -5.64
C THR A 27 5.79 -0.84 -6.24
N ASP A 28 6.94 -0.13 -6.30
CA ASP A 28 8.20 -0.70 -6.79
C ASP A 28 8.69 -1.81 -5.85
N ALA A 29 8.62 -1.58 -4.54
CA ALA A 29 9.00 -2.56 -3.53
C ALA A 29 8.06 -3.78 -3.55
N ASP A 30 6.75 -3.57 -3.67
CA ASP A 30 5.77 -4.65 -3.78
C ASP A 30 5.97 -5.50 -5.04
N LEU A 31 6.37 -4.86 -6.16
CA LEU A 31 6.70 -5.57 -7.39
C LEU A 31 7.96 -6.43 -7.24
N VAL A 32 9.04 -5.89 -6.68
CA VAL A 32 10.30 -6.63 -6.46
C VAL A 32 10.11 -7.79 -5.48
N LEU A 33 9.21 -7.66 -4.51
CA LEU A 33 8.82 -8.75 -3.60
C LEU A 33 7.87 -9.78 -4.26
N GLY A 34 7.48 -9.58 -5.52
CA GLY A 34 6.61 -10.49 -6.25
C GLY A 34 5.15 -10.45 -5.81
N LYS A 35 4.70 -9.39 -5.14
CA LYS A 35 3.28 -9.22 -4.75
C LYS A 35 2.39 -8.80 -5.91
N LEU A 36 2.98 -8.26 -6.97
CA LEU A 36 2.30 -7.77 -8.17
C LEU A 36 2.68 -8.63 -9.37
N ASP A 37 1.69 -8.93 -10.21
CA ASP A 37 1.91 -9.53 -11.53
C ASP A 37 2.33 -8.43 -12.53
N PRO A 38 3.57 -8.46 -13.06
CA PRO A 38 4.06 -7.42 -13.95
C PRO A 38 3.33 -7.35 -15.29
N ASP A 39 2.73 -8.46 -15.75
CA ASP A 39 2.06 -8.53 -17.04
C ASP A 39 0.55 -8.27 -16.95
N ASN A 40 -0.03 -8.28 -15.74
CA ASN A 40 -1.47 -8.15 -15.54
C ASN A 40 -1.87 -6.98 -14.62
N PHE A 41 -0.97 -6.04 -14.34
CA PHE A 41 -1.30 -4.89 -13.51
C PHE A 41 -2.38 -4.00 -14.14
N ALA A 42 -3.33 -3.55 -13.32
CA ALA A 42 -4.54 -2.85 -13.77
C ALA A 42 -5.31 -3.59 -14.89
N GLY A 43 -5.36 -4.93 -14.84
CA GLY A 43 -6.00 -5.76 -15.86
C GLY A 43 -5.21 -5.82 -17.17
N GLY A 44 -3.89 -5.67 -17.10
CA GLY A 44 -2.98 -5.65 -18.25
C GLY A 44 -2.87 -4.30 -18.96
N ALA A 45 -3.54 -3.26 -18.45
CA ALA A 45 -3.47 -1.92 -19.03
C ALA A 45 -2.10 -1.24 -18.85
N ILE A 46 -1.33 -1.66 -17.85
CA ILE A 46 0.00 -1.17 -17.57
C ILE A 46 0.90 -2.38 -17.37
N LYS A 47 1.90 -2.54 -18.25
CA LYS A 47 2.97 -3.52 -18.06
C LYS A 47 4.02 -2.92 -17.13
N LEU A 48 4.35 -3.62 -16.06
CA LEU A 48 5.31 -3.15 -15.08
C LEU A 48 6.74 -3.53 -15.47
N ASP A 49 7.69 -2.64 -15.18
CA ASP A 49 9.11 -2.86 -15.37
C ASP A 49 9.80 -3.19 -14.04
N THR A 50 10.02 -4.49 -13.79
CA THR A 50 10.70 -4.97 -12.58
C THR A 50 12.15 -4.48 -12.49
N SER A 51 12.86 -4.42 -13.62
CA SER A 51 14.25 -3.97 -13.65
C SER A 51 14.36 -2.49 -13.27
N ALA A 52 13.41 -1.66 -13.72
CA ALA A 52 13.33 -0.26 -13.32
C ALA A 52 13.09 -0.09 -11.81
N SER A 53 12.24 -0.93 -11.21
CA SER A 53 12.07 -0.94 -9.75
C SER A 53 13.32 -1.35 -9.01
N GLU A 54 13.99 -2.43 -9.43
CA GLU A 54 15.22 -2.90 -8.80
C GLU A 54 16.31 -1.82 -8.81
N GLN A 55 16.49 -1.17 -9.97
CA GLN A 55 17.46 -0.09 -10.12
C GLN A 55 17.11 1.11 -9.24
N ALA A 56 15.86 1.58 -9.27
CA ALA A 56 15.43 2.72 -8.45
C ALA A 56 15.58 2.46 -6.94
N ILE A 57 15.27 1.24 -6.49
CA ILE A 57 15.42 0.83 -5.09
C ILE A 57 16.89 0.79 -4.68
N LEU A 58 17.76 0.25 -5.53
CA LEU A 58 19.21 0.21 -5.26
C LEU A 58 19.78 1.62 -5.19
N ASP A 59 19.56 2.45 -6.20
CA ASP A 59 20.15 3.79 -6.33
C ASP A 59 19.75 4.71 -5.17
N ASP A 60 18.47 4.68 -4.76
CA ASP A 60 17.96 5.62 -3.76
C ASP A 60 18.22 5.16 -2.31
N VAL A 61 18.13 3.84 -2.07
CA VAL A 61 18.14 3.27 -0.71
C VAL A 61 19.19 2.17 -0.55
N GLY A 62 19.23 1.19 -1.46
CA GLY A 62 20.00 -0.05 -1.29
C GLY A 62 21.51 0.18 -1.20
N GLU A 63 22.07 1.02 -2.06
CA GLU A 63 23.50 1.35 -2.07
C GLU A 63 23.95 1.98 -0.75
N ARG A 64 23.16 2.91 -0.21
CA ARG A 64 23.46 3.61 1.06
C ARG A 64 23.46 2.66 2.26
N LEU A 65 22.69 1.59 2.18
CA LEU A 65 22.57 0.57 3.23
C LEU A 65 23.44 -0.67 2.95
N SER A 66 24.13 -0.72 1.80
CA SER A 66 24.86 -1.91 1.34
C SER A 66 23.99 -3.17 1.27
N LEU A 67 22.76 -3.03 0.78
CA LEU A 67 21.78 -4.10 0.61
C LEU A 67 21.47 -4.34 -0.87
N ASN A 68 21.10 -5.56 -1.21
CA ASN A 68 20.57 -5.88 -2.54
C ASN A 68 19.12 -5.38 -2.71
N ALA A 69 18.62 -5.37 -3.95
CA ALA A 69 17.29 -4.86 -4.28
C ALA A 69 16.18 -5.54 -3.47
N LEU A 70 16.22 -6.88 -3.38
CA LEU A 70 15.20 -7.67 -2.67
C LEU A 70 15.16 -7.35 -1.17
N SER A 71 16.31 -7.31 -0.50
CA SER A 71 16.40 -7.02 0.95
C SER A 71 15.99 -5.58 1.25
N THR A 72 16.33 -4.66 0.34
CA THR A 72 15.95 -3.25 0.43
C THR A 72 14.45 -3.08 0.24
N ALA A 73 13.86 -3.75 -0.76
CA ALA A 73 12.42 -3.76 -1.00
C ALA A 73 11.66 -4.29 0.23
N PHE A 74 12.14 -5.39 0.84
CA PHE A 74 11.59 -5.91 2.09
C PHE A 74 11.62 -4.86 3.20
N GLY A 75 12.76 -4.17 3.38
CA GLY A 75 12.89 -3.08 4.35
C GLY A 75 11.94 -1.91 4.11
N ILE A 76 11.71 -1.53 2.84
CA ILE A 76 10.75 -0.49 2.48
C ILE A 76 9.32 -0.91 2.86
N CYS A 77 8.91 -2.14 2.53
CA CYS A 77 7.59 -2.65 2.87
C CYS A 77 7.41 -2.77 4.40
N GLU A 78 8.41 -3.25 5.14
CA GLU A 78 8.31 -3.31 6.60
C GLU A 78 8.12 -1.94 7.24
N VAL A 79 8.80 -0.90 6.74
CA VAL A 79 8.63 0.46 7.23
C VAL A 79 7.24 1.00 6.92
N VAL A 80 6.72 0.81 5.70
CA VAL A 80 5.38 1.30 5.36
C VAL A 80 4.29 0.57 6.14
N ASP A 81 4.42 -0.75 6.32
CA ASP A 81 3.49 -1.57 7.10
C ASP A 81 3.51 -1.15 8.58
N GLU A 82 4.68 -0.84 9.14
CA GLU A 82 4.79 -0.33 10.51
C GLU A 82 4.16 1.06 10.66
N ASN A 83 4.36 1.96 9.70
CA ASN A 83 3.75 3.28 9.70
C ASN A 83 2.22 3.19 9.65
N MET A 84 1.68 2.32 8.78
CA MET A 84 0.24 2.05 8.69
C MET A 84 -0.31 1.43 9.99
N ALA A 85 0.38 0.44 10.57
CA ALA A 85 0.00 -0.17 11.83
C ALA A 85 0.01 0.85 12.98
N ASN A 86 1.00 1.74 13.02
CA ASN A 86 1.06 2.80 14.02
C ASN A 86 -0.10 3.79 13.90
N ALA A 87 -0.44 4.21 12.68
CA ALA A 87 -1.61 5.07 12.45
C ALA A 87 -2.91 4.41 12.92
N ALA A 88 -3.06 3.11 12.66
CA ALA A 88 -4.22 2.35 13.12
C ALA A 88 -4.29 2.26 14.66
N ARG A 89 -3.15 2.04 15.34
CA ARG A 89 -3.06 2.05 16.81
C ARG A 89 -3.45 3.40 17.40
N VAL A 90 -2.94 4.50 16.84
CA VAL A 90 -3.30 5.85 17.28
C VAL A 90 -4.80 6.08 17.15
N HIS A 91 -5.39 5.73 15.99
CA HIS A 91 -6.82 5.87 15.78
C HIS A 91 -7.65 5.02 16.76
N ALA A 92 -7.24 3.78 17.04
CA ALA A 92 -7.92 2.93 18.00
C ALA A 92 -7.89 3.53 19.42
N VAL A 93 -6.75 4.07 19.85
CA VAL A 93 -6.58 4.74 21.15
C VAL A 93 -7.47 5.97 21.26
N GLU A 94 -7.53 6.82 20.23
CA GLU A 94 -8.40 8.01 20.19
C GLU A 94 -9.89 7.65 20.33
N ASN A 95 -10.27 6.46 19.87
CA ASN A 95 -11.63 5.94 19.98
C ASN A 95 -11.86 5.06 21.23
N GLY A 96 -10.87 4.92 22.11
CA GLY A 96 -10.96 4.07 23.31
C GLY A 96 -11.16 2.58 23.00
N LYS A 97 -10.67 2.10 21.85
CA LYS A 97 -10.82 0.72 21.39
C LYS A 97 -9.51 -0.04 21.50
N ASN A 98 -9.60 -1.31 21.85
CA ASN A 98 -8.51 -2.26 21.63
C ASN A 98 -8.56 -2.74 20.18
N ILE A 99 -7.44 -2.64 19.46
CA ILE A 99 -7.39 -2.93 18.02
C ILE A 99 -7.51 -4.42 17.70
N SER A 100 -6.93 -5.29 18.53
CA SER A 100 -6.93 -6.76 18.36
C SER A 100 -8.33 -7.37 18.38
N ASP A 101 -9.28 -6.70 19.05
CA ASP A 101 -10.64 -7.20 19.23
C ASP A 101 -11.51 -6.97 17.98
N ASN A 102 -10.96 -6.36 16.92
CA ASN A 102 -11.66 -6.03 15.70
C ASN A 102 -11.23 -6.92 14.53
N LEU A 103 -12.08 -6.96 13.50
CA LEU A 103 -11.79 -7.57 12.22
C LEU A 103 -11.25 -6.53 11.23
N MET A 104 -10.19 -6.86 10.50
CA MET A 104 -9.65 -6.01 9.44
C MET A 104 -10.49 -6.12 8.17
N ILE A 105 -10.90 -4.99 7.60
CA ILE A 105 -11.49 -4.93 6.25
C ILE A 105 -10.51 -4.20 5.33
N ALA A 106 -9.86 -4.93 4.44
CA ALA A 106 -8.87 -4.37 3.53
C ALA A 106 -9.50 -4.02 2.18
N PHE A 107 -9.66 -2.72 1.91
CA PHE A 107 -10.13 -2.20 0.62
C PHE A 107 -9.26 -1.02 0.15
N GLY A 108 -9.36 -0.69 -1.13
CA GLY A 108 -8.39 0.12 -1.86
C GLY A 108 -7.50 -0.75 -2.74
N GLY A 109 -6.82 -0.13 -3.72
CA GLY A 109 -6.02 -0.86 -4.72
C GLY A 109 -4.85 -1.64 -4.12
N ALA A 110 -4.13 -1.05 -3.16
CA ALA A 110 -2.94 -1.65 -2.55
C ALA A 110 -3.20 -2.34 -1.21
N ALA A 111 -4.30 -2.03 -0.52
CA ALA A 111 -4.52 -2.53 0.85
C ALA A 111 -4.42 -4.06 0.99
N PRO A 112 -4.97 -4.88 0.07
CA PRO A 112 -4.81 -6.34 0.16
C PRO A 112 -3.36 -6.83 0.14
N LEU A 113 -2.43 -6.08 -0.46
CA LEU A 113 -1.00 -6.43 -0.53
C LEU A 113 -0.28 -6.34 0.82
N HIS A 114 -0.85 -5.57 1.76
CA HIS A 114 -0.29 -5.30 3.09
C HIS A 114 -1.14 -5.90 4.22
N ALA A 115 -2.35 -6.34 3.92
CA ALA A 115 -3.35 -6.73 4.92
C ALA A 115 -2.87 -7.81 5.90
N ALA A 116 -2.25 -8.89 5.39
CA ALA A 116 -1.77 -9.97 6.25
C ALA A 116 -0.70 -9.48 7.24
N ARG A 117 0.27 -8.69 6.74
CA ARG A 117 1.35 -8.15 7.58
C ARG A 117 0.84 -7.14 8.60
N LEU A 118 -0.15 -6.33 8.22
CA LEU A 118 -0.83 -5.43 9.15
C LEU A 118 -1.60 -6.20 10.23
N CYS A 119 -2.27 -7.29 9.89
CA CYS A 119 -2.94 -8.13 10.89
C CYS A 119 -1.95 -8.67 11.92
N GLU A 120 -0.79 -9.19 11.48
CA GLU A 120 0.27 -9.65 12.38
C GLU A 120 0.78 -8.53 13.29
N LYS A 121 1.08 -7.35 12.74
CA LYS A 121 1.59 -6.19 13.50
C LYS A 121 0.58 -5.61 14.49
N LEU A 122 -0.71 -5.82 14.25
CA LEU A 122 -1.81 -5.31 15.06
C LEU A 122 -2.42 -6.36 16.00
N GLY A 123 -2.00 -7.63 15.89
CA GLY A 123 -2.61 -8.73 16.64
C GLY A 123 -4.08 -8.95 16.28
N ILE A 124 -4.44 -8.76 15.01
CA ILE A 124 -5.79 -9.00 14.48
C ILE A 124 -5.84 -10.41 13.89
N ASP A 125 -6.77 -11.23 14.38
CA ASP A 125 -6.89 -12.64 13.98
C ASP A 125 -7.66 -12.85 12.66
N GLN A 126 -8.42 -11.85 12.21
CA GLN A 126 -9.31 -11.99 11.06
C GLN A 126 -9.24 -10.79 10.11
N CYS A 127 -9.13 -11.11 8.82
CA CYS A 127 -9.16 -10.13 7.73
C CYS A 127 -10.17 -10.54 6.66
N ILE A 128 -10.94 -9.56 6.18
CA ILE A 128 -11.82 -9.70 5.03
C ILE A 128 -11.30 -8.80 3.90
N VAL A 129 -11.06 -9.42 2.74
CA VAL A 129 -10.86 -8.71 1.48
C VAL A 129 -12.16 -8.86 0.66
N PRO A 130 -13.01 -7.82 0.57
CA PRO A 130 -14.28 -7.92 -0.12
C PRO A 130 -14.09 -8.03 -1.64
N ARG A 131 -15.07 -8.62 -2.33
CA ARG A 131 -15.13 -8.53 -3.79
C ARG A 131 -15.20 -7.06 -4.20
N GLY A 132 -14.35 -6.67 -5.16
CA GLY A 132 -14.24 -5.27 -5.58
C GLY A 132 -13.48 -4.38 -4.58
N ALA A 133 -12.63 -4.95 -3.73
CA ALA A 133 -11.79 -4.20 -2.78
C ALA A 133 -11.11 -2.98 -3.43
N GLY A 134 -10.59 -3.10 -4.65
CA GLY A 134 -9.95 -1.99 -5.39
C GLY A 134 -10.84 -0.76 -5.63
N VAL A 135 -12.17 -0.91 -5.57
CA VAL A 135 -13.16 0.16 -5.80
C VAL A 135 -14.14 0.34 -4.62
N GLY A 136 -13.74 -0.08 -3.41
CA GLY A 136 -14.60 -0.09 -2.22
C GLY A 136 -15.31 1.23 -1.93
N SER A 137 -14.62 2.37 -2.08
CA SER A 137 -15.23 3.70 -1.87
C SER A 137 -16.36 4.01 -2.85
N ALA A 138 -16.22 3.63 -4.12
CA ALA A 138 -17.26 3.82 -5.14
C ALA A 138 -18.49 2.95 -4.85
N ILE A 139 -18.28 1.72 -4.37
CA ILE A 139 -19.37 0.84 -3.92
C ILE A 139 -20.09 1.48 -2.73
N GLY A 140 -19.36 2.01 -1.75
CA GLY A 140 -19.94 2.72 -0.61
C GLY A 140 -20.79 3.92 -1.03
N PHE A 141 -20.29 4.75 -1.95
CA PHE A 141 -21.02 5.88 -2.51
C PHE A 141 -22.34 5.45 -3.17
N LEU A 142 -22.32 4.41 -4.01
CA LEU A 142 -23.53 3.92 -4.69
C LEU A 142 -24.55 3.27 -3.75
N LYS A 143 -24.12 2.80 -2.57
CA LYS A 143 -24.98 2.14 -1.58
C LYS A 143 -25.50 3.08 -0.50
N ALA A 144 -24.89 4.26 -0.34
CA ALA A 144 -25.30 5.22 0.67
C ALA A 144 -26.76 5.66 0.43
N PRO A 145 -27.60 5.69 1.48
CA PRO A 145 -28.95 6.24 1.35
C PRO A 145 -28.87 7.74 1.03
N PHE A 146 -29.90 8.27 0.39
CA PHE A 146 -30.03 9.71 0.21
C PHE A 146 -30.08 10.40 1.59
N GLY A 147 -29.19 11.36 1.81
CA GLY A 147 -29.13 12.17 3.02
C GLY A 147 -28.93 13.63 2.65
N TYR A 148 -29.62 14.53 3.37
CA TYR A 148 -29.40 15.96 3.28
C TYR A 148 -29.24 16.51 4.70
N GLU A 149 -28.35 17.50 4.85
CA GLU A 149 -28.20 18.27 6.07
C GLU A 149 -28.78 19.66 5.81
N ALA A 150 -29.87 20.00 6.49
CA ALA A 150 -30.43 21.35 6.43
C ALA A 150 -29.70 22.21 7.47
N LEU A 151 -28.89 23.16 6.99
CA LEU A 151 -28.34 24.20 7.86
C LEU A 151 -29.48 25.15 8.21
N ALA A 152 -29.77 25.25 9.51
CA ALA A 152 -30.69 26.25 10.07
C ALA A 152 -30.00 27.63 10.17
#